data_AF-A0A239KNS0-F1
#
_entry.id   AF-A0A239KNS0-F1
#
_cell.length_a   1.000
_cell.length_b   1.000
_cell.length_c   1.000
_cell.angle_alpha   90.00
_cell.angle_beta   90.00
_cell.angle_gamma   90.00
#
_symmetry.space_group_name_H-M   'P 1'
#
loop_
_entity.id
_entity.type
_entity.pdbx_description
1 polymer ?
#
loop_
_entity_poly.entity_id
_entity_poly.type
_entity_poly.pdbx_seq_one_letter_code
_entity_poly.pdbx_strand_id
1 'polypeptide(L)'
;MRTPTAFLRSSVLALLLGACAVTSANALALSCPVHDAAFATKLPSGVEATATPHRLIVIGFMGGRVDAANAVHRELMVAQQLQKRYPQAVHAAVFANHDEKSALRAVLTQLDDDKDGCLSATEKTGARVVIYGHSWGASETVALARKLNDLGIPVLLTVQVDSVQKPNHQDGLIPPNVGEAINFYQTEGLLHGRTTIVAMNPKRTKILGNFQSSYKGQPVDCAGYPWFARTFMKAHIEIENDPTVWDKIEALIGTKVVEPA
;
A
#
# COMPACT_ATOMS: atom_id res chain seq x y z
N MET A 1 50.57 54.95 -27.28
CA MET A 1 49.46 55.78 -26.76
C MET A 1 48.63 54.94 -25.80
N ARG A 2 48.57 55.41 -24.54
CA ARG A 2 47.59 55.19 -23.44
C ARG A 2 46.67 53.95 -23.44
N THR A 3 46.80 53.13 -22.39
CA THR A 3 45.72 52.41 -21.66
C THR A 3 44.66 53.40 -21.14
N PRO A 4 43.37 53.05 -20.90
CA PRO A 4 43.01 52.25 -19.71
C PRO A 4 41.70 51.41 -19.74
N THR A 5 41.54 50.74 -18.60
CA THR A 5 40.51 49.91 -17.96
C THR A 5 39.04 50.37 -17.93
N ALA A 6 38.19 49.38 -17.60
CA ALA A 6 36.97 49.39 -16.76
C ALA A 6 35.60 49.50 -17.46
N PHE A 7 34.67 48.57 -17.18
CA PHE A 7 33.69 48.71 -16.09
C PHE A 7 32.73 47.51 -16.03
N LEU A 8 32.54 47.00 -14.80
CA LEU A 8 31.43 46.16 -14.36
C LEU A 8 30.12 46.97 -14.47
N ARG A 9 29.03 46.37 -14.96
CA ARG A 9 27.66 46.76 -14.56
C ARG A 9 26.74 45.55 -14.47
N SER A 10 26.29 45.28 -13.25
CA SER A 10 25.12 44.49 -12.90
C SER A 10 23.91 44.89 -13.73
N SER A 11 23.08 43.91 -14.10
CA SER A 11 21.67 44.13 -14.38
C SER A 11 20.88 43.07 -13.64
N VAL A 12 20.42 43.47 -12.45
CA VAL A 12 19.29 42.88 -11.76
C VAL A 12 18.06 43.17 -12.62
N LEU A 13 17.38 42.14 -13.12
CA LEU A 13 16.10 42.30 -13.79
C LEU A 13 15.00 41.58 -13.02
N ALA A 14 14.29 42.41 -12.26
CA ALA A 14 12.86 42.39 -11.94
C ALA A 14 12.14 41.05 -11.79
N LEU A 15 11.75 40.79 -10.53
CA LEU A 15 10.51 40.09 -10.17
C LEU A 15 9.33 40.64 -10.97
N LEU A 16 8.62 39.77 -11.68
CA LEU A 16 7.22 40.00 -12.04
C LEU A 16 6.36 38.98 -11.30
N LEU A 17 5.67 39.46 -10.26
CA LEU A 17 4.57 38.77 -9.62
C LEU A 17 3.41 38.66 -10.62
N GLY A 18 3.21 37.46 -11.17
CA GLY A 18 1.97 37.07 -11.83
C GLY A 18 1.00 36.51 -10.80
N ALA A 19 0.10 37.35 -10.28
CA ALA A 19 -1.04 36.90 -9.50
C ALA A 19 -2.06 36.25 -10.44
N CYS A 20 -2.00 34.93 -10.61
CA CYS A 20 -3.13 34.17 -11.14
C CYS A 20 -4.11 33.90 -10.00
N ALA A 21 -5.20 34.66 -9.99
CA ALA A 21 -6.40 34.33 -9.25
C ALA A 21 -6.94 32.98 -9.76
N VAL A 22 -6.81 31.93 -8.94
CA VAL A 22 -7.55 30.68 -9.15
C VAL A 22 -8.83 30.80 -8.33
N THR A 23 -9.92 31.05 -9.02
CA THR A 23 -11.27 30.89 -8.50
C THR A 23 -11.57 29.42 -8.29
N SER A 24 -11.97 29.10 -7.05
CA SER A 24 -12.95 28.08 -6.65
C SER A 24 -12.79 26.63 -7.14
N ALA A 25 -12.54 25.72 -6.18
CA ALA A 25 -13.12 24.39 -6.20
C ALA A 25 -13.68 24.08 -4.80
N ASN A 26 -15.00 23.88 -4.76
CA ASN A 26 -15.77 23.51 -3.58
C ASN A 26 -15.15 22.28 -2.90
N ALA A 27 -14.76 22.43 -1.64
CA ALA A 27 -14.61 21.30 -0.74
C ALA A 27 -16.02 20.77 -0.43
N LEU A 28 -16.41 19.68 -1.08
CA LEU A 28 -17.48 18.81 -0.59
C LEU A 28 -16.96 18.18 0.71
N ALA A 29 -17.20 18.87 1.81
CA ALA A 29 -17.12 18.26 3.13
C ALA A 29 -18.20 17.16 3.17
N LEU A 30 -17.75 15.90 3.15
CA LEU A 30 -18.55 14.77 3.61
C LEU A 30 -18.78 15.01 5.11
N SER A 31 -19.85 15.72 5.45
CA SER A 31 -20.26 15.89 6.83
C SER A 31 -20.90 14.58 7.28
N CYS A 32 -20.27 13.88 8.21
CA CYS A 32 -20.95 12.82 8.93
C CYS A 32 -22.19 13.41 9.59
N PRO A 33 -23.39 12.83 9.39
CA PRO A 33 -24.52 13.18 10.22
C PRO A 33 -24.12 12.84 11.67
N VAL A 34 -23.90 13.87 12.48
CA VAL A 34 -23.73 13.70 13.92
C VAL A 34 -25.11 13.30 14.44
N HIS A 35 -25.32 12.00 14.62
CA HIS A 35 -26.46 11.54 15.40
C HIS A 35 -26.13 11.79 16.87
N ASP A 36 -26.71 12.86 17.41
CA ASP A 36 -26.78 13.12 18.84
C ASP A 36 -27.43 11.91 19.53
N ALA A 37 -26.61 11.03 20.08
CA ALA A 37 -27.05 9.93 20.92
C ALA A 37 -27.33 10.46 22.34
N ALA A 38 -28.39 11.25 22.49
CA ALA A 38 -29.06 11.40 23.77
C ALA A 38 -30.20 10.38 23.83
N PHE A 39 -30.07 9.34 24.65
CA PHE A 39 -31.08 8.83 25.59
C PHE A 39 -30.61 7.51 26.20
N ALA A 40 -30.39 7.54 27.52
CA ALA A 40 -30.33 6.33 28.32
C ALA A 40 -31.77 5.84 28.56
N THR A 41 -32.14 4.72 27.94
CA THR A 41 -33.26 3.89 28.41
C THR A 41 -33.03 2.42 28.05
N LYS A 42 -33.08 1.59 29.09
CA LYS A 42 -32.90 0.14 29.11
C LYS A 42 -33.94 -0.58 28.24
N LEU A 43 -33.50 -1.44 27.30
CA LEU A 43 -34.36 -2.41 26.58
C LEU A 43 -33.62 -3.76 26.34
N PRO A 44 -34.36 -4.85 26.02
CA PRO A 44 -34.14 -6.20 26.55
C PRO A 44 -33.16 -7.06 25.74
N SER A 45 -32.65 -8.10 26.39
CA SER A 45 -31.92 -9.21 25.80
C SER A 45 -32.61 -9.74 24.55
N GLY A 46 -31.98 -9.60 23.40
CA GLY A 46 -32.52 -10.06 22.13
C GLY A 46 -31.45 -10.12 21.04
N VAL A 47 -31.34 -11.30 20.44
CA VAL A 47 -30.74 -11.61 19.13
C VAL A 47 -29.25 -11.27 19.02
N GLU A 48 -28.40 -12.27 19.28
CA GLU A 48 -27.09 -12.33 18.63
C GLU A 48 -27.35 -12.36 17.11
N ALA A 49 -27.27 -11.19 16.48
CA ALA A 49 -27.08 -11.12 15.06
C ALA A 49 -25.76 -11.85 14.79
N THR A 50 -25.85 -13.02 14.18
CA THR A 50 -24.69 -13.70 13.58
C THR A 50 -24.15 -12.76 12.50
N ALA A 51 -23.27 -11.84 12.91
CA ALA A 51 -22.63 -10.90 12.02
C ALA A 51 -21.86 -11.72 10.99
N THR A 52 -22.29 -11.65 9.73
CA THR A 52 -21.53 -12.24 8.63
C THR A 52 -20.12 -11.67 8.68
N PRO A 53 -19.08 -12.50 8.73
CA PRO A 53 -17.72 -12.00 8.85
C PRO A 53 -17.41 -11.07 7.67
N HIS A 54 -16.94 -9.86 7.98
CA HIS A 54 -16.58 -8.87 6.95
C HIS A 54 -15.63 -9.51 5.93
N ARG A 55 -15.80 -9.19 4.65
CA ARG A 55 -14.91 -9.67 3.59
C ARG A 55 -13.47 -9.24 3.85
N LEU A 56 -12.52 -10.10 3.48
CA LEU A 56 -11.11 -9.73 3.49
C LEU A 56 -10.84 -8.76 2.35
N ILE A 57 -10.41 -7.54 2.68
CA ILE A 57 -9.97 -6.53 1.71
C ILE A 57 -8.49 -6.74 1.45
N VAL A 58 -8.13 -7.03 0.20
CA VAL A 58 -6.76 -7.31 -0.24
C VAL A 58 -6.31 -6.22 -1.22
N ILE A 59 -5.33 -5.41 -0.81
CA ILE A 59 -4.81 -4.29 -1.60
C ILE A 59 -3.39 -4.59 -2.06
N GLY A 60 -3.20 -4.64 -3.38
CA GLY A 60 -1.87 -4.74 -4.01
C GLY A 60 -1.38 -3.38 -4.50
N PHE A 61 -0.07 -3.14 -4.45
CA PHE A 61 0.59 -2.00 -5.09
C PHE A 61 1.67 -2.44 -6.06
N MET A 62 1.57 -1.96 -7.31
CA MET A 62 2.55 -2.20 -8.36
C MET A 62 3.89 -1.51 -8.08
N GLY A 63 4.99 -2.16 -8.45
CA GLY A 63 6.31 -1.52 -8.56
C GLY A 63 6.43 -0.48 -9.68
N GLY A 64 7.61 0.17 -9.79
CA GLY A 64 7.97 1.04 -10.93
C GLY A 64 7.09 2.28 -11.16
N ARG A 65 7.12 2.85 -12.37
CA ARG A 65 6.11 3.82 -12.85
C ARG A 65 5.20 3.13 -13.85
N VAL A 66 4.41 2.19 -13.37
CA VAL A 66 3.57 1.35 -14.22
C VAL A 66 2.11 1.54 -13.86
N ASP A 67 1.24 1.49 -14.87
CA ASP A 67 -0.20 1.52 -14.68
C ASP A 67 -0.68 0.24 -13.98
N ALA A 68 -1.70 0.38 -13.13
CA ALA A 68 -2.30 -0.71 -12.36
C ALA A 68 -2.87 -1.85 -13.23
N ALA A 69 -3.08 -1.62 -14.53
CA ALA A 69 -3.65 -2.58 -15.48
C ALA A 69 -2.62 -3.45 -16.20
N ASN A 70 -1.31 -3.29 -15.94
CA ASN A 70 -0.29 -4.06 -16.64
C ASN A 70 -0.18 -5.49 -16.07
N ALA A 71 -0.74 -6.45 -16.81
CA ALA A 71 -0.85 -7.86 -16.43
C ALA A 71 0.47 -8.65 -16.47
N VAL A 72 1.59 -8.02 -16.81
CA VAL A 72 2.92 -8.67 -16.71
C VAL A 72 3.33 -8.86 -15.24
N HIS A 73 2.78 -8.05 -14.33
CA HIS A 73 3.17 -7.99 -12.92
C HIS A 73 2.45 -9.03 -12.06
N ARG A 74 3.21 -9.77 -11.25
CA ARG A 74 2.68 -10.84 -10.37
C ARG A 74 1.70 -10.30 -9.34
N GLU A 75 1.81 -9.03 -8.98
CA GLU A 75 0.90 -8.37 -8.06
C GLU A 75 -0.56 -8.48 -8.52
N LEU A 76 -0.83 -8.26 -9.81
CA LEU A 76 -2.18 -8.37 -10.36
C LEU A 76 -2.66 -9.82 -10.39
N MET A 77 -1.76 -10.76 -10.69
CA MET A 77 -2.09 -12.19 -10.74
C MET A 77 -2.59 -12.69 -9.39
N VAL A 78 -1.90 -12.33 -8.30
CA VAL A 78 -2.33 -12.71 -6.93
C VAL A 78 -3.72 -12.16 -6.61
N ALA A 79 -3.98 -10.88 -6.89
CA ALA A 79 -5.30 -10.29 -6.65
C ALA A 79 -6.41 -11.00 -7.46
N GLN A 80 -6.16 -11.27 -8.75
CA GLN A 80 -7.12 -11.96 -9.61
C GLN A 80 -7.37 -13.41 -9.15
N GLN A 81 -6.32 -14.13 -8.76
CA GLN A 81 -6.42 -15.49 -8.24
C GLN A 81 -7.22 -15.55 -6.94
N LEU A 82 -6.92 -14.66 -5.98
CA LEU A 82 -7.66 -14.58 -4.72
C LEU A 82 -9.13 -14.21 -4.93
N GLN A 83 -9.42 -13.23 -5.79
CA GLN A 83 -10.79 -12.84 -6.11
C GLN A 83 -11.58 -13.97 -6.78
N LYS A 84 -10.92 -14.72 -7.68
CA LYS A 84 -11.53 -15.87 -8.37
C LYS A 84 -11.74 -17.04 -7.43
N ARG A 85 -10.80 -17.29 -6.52
CA ARG A 85 -10.84 -18.41 -5.57
C ARG A 85 -11.85 -18.19 -4.45
N TYR A 86 -12.00 -16.95 -3.99
CA TYR A 86 -12.84 -16.58 -2.85
C TYR A 86 -13.82 -15.44 -3.19
N PRO A 87 -14.72 -15.60 -4.18
CA PRO A 87 -15.51 -14.50 -4.72
C PRO A 87 -16.47 -13.84 -3.71
N GLN A 88 -16.88 -14.57 -2.67
CA GLN A 88 -17.78 -14.05 -1.61
C GLN A 88 -17.05 -13.58 -0.35
N ALA A 89 -15.80 -14.01 -0.16
CA ALA A 89 -15.04 -13.78 1.07
C ALA A 89 -13.91 -12.76 0.89
N VAL A 90 -13.49 -12.47 -0.34
CA VAL A 90 -12.39 -11.56 -0.66
C VAL A 90 -12.86 -10.45 -1.61
N HIS A 91 -12.44 -9.23 -1.32
CA HIS A 91 -12.40 -8.13 -2.26
C HIS A 91 -10.94 -7.78 -2.53
N ALA A 92 -10.44 -8.05 -3.73
CA ALA A 92 -9.06 -7.78 -4.10
C ALA A 92 -8.97 -6.67 -5.16
N ALA A 93 -8.07 -5.72 -4.94
CA ALA A 93 -7.80 -4.62 -5.87
C ALA A 93 -6.31 -4.29 -5.91
N VAL A 94 -5.82 -3.84 -7.06
CA VAL A 94 -4.42 -3.43 -7.25
C VAL A 94 -4.36 -2.00 -7.76
N PHE A 95 -3.41 -1.24 -7.23
CA PHE A 95 -3.21 0.18 -7.53
C PHE A 95 -1.78 0.46 -7.96
N ALA A 96 -1.58 1.55 -8.70
CA ALA A 96 -0.24 2.06 -8.91
C ALA A 96 0.32 2.63 -7.59
N ASN A 97 1.63 2.58 -7.38
CA ASN A 97 2.25 3.10 -6.15
C ASN A 97 2.18 4.63 -5.98
N HIS A 98 1.51 5.36 -6.88
CA HIS A 98 1.22 6.78 -6.73
C HIS A 98 -0.26 7.07 -6.46
N ASP A 99 -1.11 6.04 -6.45
CA ASP A 99 -2.56 6.15 -6.28
C ASP A 99 -3.02 5.87 -4.84
N GLU A 100 -2.23 6.28 -3.83
CA GLU A 100 -2.50 6.12 -2.40
C GLU A 100 -3.95 6.51 -2.03
N LYS A 101 -4.41 7.66 -2.53
CA LYS A 101 -5.74 8.20 -2.23
C LYS A 101 -6.85 7.31 -2.76
N SER A 102 -6.66 6.68 -3.91
CA SER A 102 -7.63 5.77 -4.50
C SER A 102 -7.67 4.46 -3.74
N ALA A 103 -6.51 3.92 -3.35
CA ALA A 103 -6.41 2.74 -2.51
C ALA A 103 -7.05 2.96 -1.13
N LEU A 104 -6.76 4.08 -0.47
CA LEU A 104 -7.39 4.45 0.80
C LEU A 104 -8.90 4.55 0.64
N ARG A 105 -9.40 5.27 -0.38
CA ARG A 105 -10.83 5.38 -0.64
C ARG A 105 -11.47 4.01 -0.86
N ALA A 106 -10.83 3.12 -1.62
CA ALA A 106 -11.33 1.78 -1.85
C ALA A 106 -11.48 1.00 -0.53
N VAL A 107 -10.48 1.05 0.36
CA VAL A 107 -10.59 0.42 1.68
C VAL A 107 -11.75 1.01 2.47
N LEU A 108 -11.86 2.34 2.56
CA LEU A 108 -12.93 2.98 3.35
C LEU A 108 -14.32 2.65 2.80
N THR A 109 -14.50 2.68 1.48
CA THR A 109 -15.79 2.32 0.84
C THR A 109 -16.17 0.85 1.04
N GLN A 110 -15.21 -0.05 1.19
CA GLN A 110 -15.49 -1.46 1.49
C GLN A 110 -15.79 -1.70 2.97
N LEU A 111 -15.34 -0.83 3.88
CA LEU A 111 -15.61 -0.93 5.31
C LEU A 111 -16.92 -0.26 5.73
N ASP A 112 -17.36 0.74 4.96
CA ASP A 112 -18.62 1.48 5.16
C ASP A 112 -19.78 0.56 4.74
N ASP A 113 -20.24 -0.29 5.64
CA ASP A 113 -21.20 -1.36 5.33
C ASP A 113 -22.62 -0.81 5.15
N ASP A 114 -23.00 0.19 5.95
CA ASP A 114 -24.30 0.83 5.87
C ASP A 114 -24.39 1.96 4.81
N LYS A 115 -23.25 2.33 4.21
CA LYS A 115 -23.12 3.31 3.12
C LYS A 115 -23.56 4.71 3.55
N ASP A 116 -23.43 5.05 4.83
CA ASP A 116 -23.74 6.38 5.34
C ASP A 116 -22.61 7.40 5.10
N GLY A 117 -21.44 6.92 4.66
CA GLY A 117 -20.25 7.72 4.35
C GLY A 117 -19.30 7.91 5.53
N CYS A 118 -19.55 7.29 6.68
CA CYS A 118 -18.86 7.51 7.94
C CYS A 118 -18.61 6.22 8.73
N LEU A 119 -17.35 5.79 8.78
CA LEU A 119 -16.98 4.58 9.50
C LEU A 119 -17.21 4.69 11.02
N SER A 120 -18.17 3.90 11.50
CA SER A 120 -18.44 3.63 12.91
C SER A 120 -17.28 2.86 13.58
N ALA A 121 -17.30 2.81 14.92
CA ALA A 121 -16.30 2.04 15.66
C ALA A 121 -16.37 0.53 15.36
N THR A 122 -17.58 0.00 15.11
CA THR A 122 -17.80 -1.41 14.78
C THR A 122 -17.21 -1.74 13.41
N GLU A 123 -17.44 -0.92 12.39
CA GLU A 123 -16.88 -1.13 11.05
C GLU A 123 -15.36 -1.05 11.05
N LYS A 124 -14.78 -0.11 11.80
CA LYS A 124 -13.32 -0.01 11.95
C LYS A 124 -12.75 -1.24 12.65
N THR A 125 -13.34 -1.68 13.76
CA THR A 125 -12.81 -2.82 14.54
C THR A 125 -13.03 -4.16 13.85
N GLY A 126 -14.08 -4.28 13.03
CA GLY A 126 -14.35 -5.42 12.16
C GLY A 126 -13.49 -5.48 10.90
N ALA A 127 -12.65 -4.46 10.64
CA ALA A 127 -11.87 -4.36 9.41
C ALA A 127 -10.86 -5.51 9.26
N ARG A 128 -10.87 -6.12 8.08
CA ARG A 128 -9.98 -7.22 7.70
C ARG A 128 -9.21 -6.81 6.46
N VAL A 129 -8.07 -6.14 6.66
CA VAL A 129 -7.27 -5.57 5.57
C VAL A 129 -5.93 -6.28 5.45
N VAL A 130 -5.55 -6.64 4.23
CA VAL A 130 -4.23 -7.14 3.85
C VAL A 130 -3.67 -6.23 2.78
N ILE A 131 -2.39 -5.86 2.90
CA ILE A 131 -1.73 -4.96 1.94
C ILE A 131 -0.41 -5.59 1.50
N TYR A 132 -0.13 -5.59 0.20
CA TYR A 132 1.12 -6.09 -0.33
C TYR A 132 1.61 -5.25 -1.50
N GLY A 133 2.91 -5.32 -1.78
CA GLY A 133 3.46 -4.69 -2.97
C GLY A 133 4.92 -5.05 -3.19
N HIS A 134 5.40 -4.75 -4.40
CA HIS A 134 6.79 -4.92 -4.78
C HIS A 134 7.48 -3.58 -5.00
N SER A 135 8.79 -3.49 -4.72
CA SER A 135 9.59 -2.29 -5.02
C SER A 135 9.02 -1.03 -4.36
N TRP A 136 8.73 0.03 -5.13
CA TRP A 136 8.02 1.22 -4.67
C TRP A 136 6.59 0.94 -4.17
N GLY A 137 5.92 -0.09 -4.69
CA GLY A 137 4.63 -0.56 -4.17
C GLY A 137 4.73 -1.15 -2.76
N ALA A 138 5.85 -1.77 -2.42
CA ALA A 138 6.11 -2.21 -1.04
C ALA A 138 6.31 -1.01 -0.09
N SER A 139 6.95 0.06 -0.57
CA SER A 139 7.04 1.32 0.17
C SER A 139 5.67 2.01 0.32
N GLU A 140 4.79 1.84 -0.66
CA GLU A 140 3.41 2.34 -0.62
C GLU A 140 2.52 1.51 0.32
N THR A 141 2.76 0.20 0.40
CA THR A 141 2.09 -0.71 1.35
C THR A 141 2.21 -0.20 2.79
N VAL A 142 3.40 0.21 3.21
CA VAL A 142 3.63 0.76 4.55
C VAL A 142 3.01 2.16 4.70
N ALA A 143 2.99 2.97 3.64
CA ALA A 143 2.36 4.28 3.67
C ALA A 143 0.84 4.19 3.88
N LEU A 144 0.16 3.32 3.12
CA LEU A 144 -1.27 3.06 3.31
C LEU A 144 -1.55 2.51 4.71
N ALA A 145 -0.74 1.57 5.20
CA ALA A 145 -0.91 1.04 6.56
C ALA A 145 -0.82 2.14 7.65
N ARG A 146 0.06 3.15 7.45
CA ARG A 146 0.14 4.31 8.35
C ARG A 146 -1.10 5.19 8.26
N LYS A 147 -1.65 5.44 7.07
CA LYS A 147 -2.93 6.16 6.95
C LYS A 147 -4.06 5.45 7.66
N LEU A 148 -4.13 4.12 7.53
CA LEU A 148 -5.10 3.31 8.25
C LEU A 148 -4.87 3.37 9.77
N ASN A 149 -3.61 3.42 10.22
CA ASN A 149 -3.28 3.61 11.64
C ASN A 149 -3.82 4.95 12.17
N ASP A 150 -3.65 6.03 11.41
CA ASP A 150 -4.14 7.36 11.78
C ASP A 150 -5.67 7.39 11.91
N LEU A 151 -6.37 6.52 11.17
CA LEU A 151 -7.83 6.37 11.20
C LEU A 151 -8.33 5.35 12.25
N GLY A 152 -7.41 4.65 12.93
CA GLY A 152 -7.74 3.59 13.88
C GLY A 152 -8.19 2.28 13.24
N ILE A 153 -7.83 2.03 11.99
CA ILE A 153 -8.21 0.84 11.22
C ILE A 153 -7.09 -0.22 11.32
N PRO A 154 -7.38 -1.44 11.80
CA PRO A 154 -6.43 -2.52 11.88
C PRO A 154 -6.08 -3.07 10.48
N VAL A 155 -4.84 -3.54 10.35
CA VAL A 155 -4.35 -4.27 9.17
C VAL A 155 -3.89 -5.63 9.64
N LEU A 156 -4.40 -6.71 9.06
CA LEU A 156 -4.07 -8.07 9.47
C LEU A 156 -2.65 -8.44 9.06
N LEU A 157 -2.26 -8.09 7.84
CA LEU A 157 -0.98 -8.47 7.25
C LEU A 157 -0.47 -7.40 6.29
N THR A 158 0.82 -7.07 6.40
CA THR A 158 1.56 -6.36 5.34
C THR A 158 2.66 -7.24 4.76
N VAL A 159 2.76 -7.30 3.44
CA VAL A 159 3.81 -8.05 2.72
C VAL A 159 4.64 -7.07 1.87
N GLN A 160 5.94 -7.04 2.10
CA GLN A 160 6.88 -6.25 1.30
C GLN A 160 7.74 -7.18 0.46
N VAL A 161 7.76 -6.95 -0.87
CA VAL A 161 8.62 -7.68 -1.80
C VAL A 161 9.64 -6.71 -2.38
N ASP A 162 10.91 -6.93 -2.08
CA ASP A 162 12.05 -6.17 -2.55
C ASP A 162 11.88 -4.65 -2.41
N SER A 163 11.48 -4.21 -1.22
CA SER A 163 11.02 -2.84 -0.99
C SER A 163 12.08 -1.79 -1.30
N VAL A 164 11.73 -0.83 -2.15
CA VAL A 164 12.58 0.34 -2.43
C VAL A 164 11.92 1.56 -1.82
N GLN A 165 12.63 2.22 -0.91
CA GLN A 165 12.10 3.38 -0.21
C GLN A 165 11.83 4.53 -1.18
N LYS A 166 10.59 5.01 -1.20
CA LYS A 166 10.24 6.27 -1.90
C LYS A 166 10.73 7.48 -1.09
N PRO A 167 11.01 8.63 -1.75
CA PRO A 167 11.32 9.87 -1.04
C PRO A 167 10.25 10.20 0.01
N ASN A 168 10.66 10.56 1.22
CA ASN A 168 9.80 10.88 2.37
C ASN A 168 8.95 9.71 2.93
N HIS A 169 9.14 8.47 2.46
CA HIS A 169 8.52 7.30 3.08
C HIS A 169 9.45 6.70 4.13
N GLN A 170 8.90 5.95 5.10
CA GLN A 170 9.65 5.11 6.04
C GLN A 170 9.08 3.71 6.03
N ASP A 171 9.47 2.93 5.04
CA ASP A 171 9.01 1.58 4.73
C ASP A 171 9.73 0.47 5.52
N GLY A 172 10.59 0.82 6.47
CA GLY A 172 11.27 -0.14 7.36
C GLY A 172 10.64 -0.24 8.74
N LEU A 173 9.77 0.70 9.09
CA LEU A 173 9.11 0.79 10.39
C LEU A 173 7.63 0.47 10.20
N ILE A 174 7.17 -0.66 10.71
CA ILE A 174 5.79 -1.13 10.54
C ILE A 174 4.89 -0.52 11.61
N PRO A 175 3.78 0.14 11.22
CA PRO A 175 2.91 0.83 12.16
C PRO A 175 2.16 -0.15 13.07
N PRO A 176 1.79 0.30 14.27
CA PRO A 176 1.32 -0.59 15.33
C PRO A 176 -0.15 -1.02 15.20
N ASN A 177 -0.85 -0.65 14.13
CA ASN A 177 -2.14 -1.21 13.72
C ASN A 177 -2.00 -2.48 12.86
N VAL A 178 -0.78 -2.81 12.42
CA VAL A 178 -0.50 -4.01 11.65
C VAL A 178 -0.30 -5.18 12.61
N GLY A 179 -1.07 -6.25 12.47
CA GLY A 179 -0.95 -7.46 13.29
C GLY A 179 0.31 -8.26 12.94
N GLU A 180 0.50 -8.58 11.65
CA GLU A 180 1.66 -9.32 11.15
C GLU A 180 2.32 -8.62 9.96
N ALA A 181 3.64 -8.72 9.85
CA ALA A 181 4.37 -8.20 8.70
C ALA A 181 5.49 -9.13 8.26
N ILE A 182 5.73 -9.20 6.96
CA ILE A 182 6.77 -10.05 6.35
C ILE A 182 7.49 -9.30 5.23
N ASN A 183 8.79 -9.54 5.11
CA ASN A 183 9.63 -8.95 4.08
C ASN A 183 10.36 -10.04 3.29
N PHE A 184 10.29 -9.97 1.97
CA PHE A 184 11.08 -10.76 1.03
C PHE A 184 12.00 -9.80 0.29
N TYR A 185 13.28 -10.09 0.18
CA TYR A 185 14.23 -9.16 -0.45
C TYR A 185 15.35 -9.90 -1.18
N GLN A 186 16.00 -9.22 -2.11
CA GLN A 186 17.28 -9.65 -2.67
C GLN A 186 18.33 -8.53 -2.46
N THR A 187 19.62 -8.89 -2.53
CA THR A 187 20.74 -7.95 -2.28
C THR A 187 21.69 -7.83 -3.47
N GLU A 188 21.28 -8.30 -4.64
CA GLU A 188 22.08 -8.40 -5.85
C GLU A 188 21.77 -7.23 -6.81
N GLY A 189 22.79 -6.74 -7.49
CA GLY A 189 22.64 -5.61 -8.41
C GLY A 189 22.62 -4.23 -7.72
N LEU A 190 22.37 -3.19 -8.52
CA LEU A 190 22.41 -1.79 -8.06
C LEU A 190 21.12 -1.36 -7.35
N LEU A 191 20.00 -1.96 -7.74
CA LEU A 191 18.72 -1.79 -7.08
C LEU A 191 18.45 -3.05 -6.25
N HIS A 192 18.32 -2.87 -4.95
CA HIS A 192 18.04 -3.94 -4.03
C HIS A 192 17.01 -3.50 -3.00
N GLY A 193 16.21 -4.47 -2.54
CA GLY A 193 15.19 -4.23 -1.54
C GLY A 193 15.77 -3.92 -0.16
N ARG A 194 14.89 -3.42 0.69
CA ARG A 194 15.13 -3.28 2.12
C ARG A 194 15.35 -4.66 2.74
N THR A 195 16.49 -4.82 3.40
CA THR A 195 16.87 -6.10 4.02
C THR A 195 16.14 -6.37 5.34
N THR A 196 15.64 -5.33 6.01
CA THR A 196 15.04 -5.47 7.34
C THR A 196 13.86 -4.54 7.55
N ILE A 197 12.76 -5.11 8.01
CA ILE A 197 11.61 -4.40 8.58
C ILE A 197 11.53 -4.67 10.09
N VAL A 198 11.07 -3.68 10.84
CA VAL A 198 10.90 -3.77 12.29
C VAL A 198 9.55 -3.18 12.72
N ALA A 199 8.97 -3.77 13.76
CA ALA A 199 7.74 -3.25 14.36
C ALA A 199 8.03 -1.95 15.12
N MET A 200 7.23 -0.90 14.88
CA MET A 200 7.26 0.30 15.74
C MET A 200 6.84 -0.03 17.18
N ASN A 201 5.95 -1.02 17.35
CA ASN A 201 5.57 -1.56 18.65
C ASN A 201 5.54 -3.11 18.59
N PRO A 202 6.57 -3.80 19.08
CA PRO A 202 6.65 -5.26 19.06
C PRO A 202 5.56 -5.98 19.86
N LYS A 203 4.85 -5.28 20.75
CA LYS A 203 3.70 -5.85 21.50
C LYS A 203 2.43 -5.90 20.67
N ARG A 204 2.34 -5.12 19.58
CA ARG A 204 1.15 -5.05 18.72
C ARG A 204 1.38 -5.62 17.33
N THR A 205 2.62 -5.64 16.87
CA THR A 205 2.99 -6.09 15.52
C THR A 205 4.04 -7.18 15.58
N LYS A 206 3.74 -8.32 14.96
CA LYS A 206 4.67 -9.45 14.83
C LYS A 206 5.34 -9.41 13.47
N ILE A 207 6.68 -9.33 13.45
CA ILE A 207 7.45 -9.54 12.23
C ILE A 207 7.62 -11.05 12.03
N LEU A 208 7.06 -11.59 10.96
CA LEU A 208 7.13 -13.01 10.61
C LEU A 208 8.50 -13.41 10.09
N GLY A 209 9.22 -12.47 9.46
CA GLY A 209 10.60 -12.65 9.04
C GLY A 209 11.05 -11.67 7.97
N ASN A 210 12.36 -11.65 7.75
CA ASN A 210 13.03 -10.97 6.65
C ASN A 210 13.75 -12.06 5.84
N PHE A 211 13.20 -12.43 4.69
CA PHE A 211 13.64 -13.58 3.90
C PHE A 211 14.41 -13.11 2.66
N GLN A 212 15.67 -13.52 2.58
CA GLN A 212 16.52 -13.22 1.43
C GLN A 212 16.34 -14.28 0.33
N SER A 213 16.18 -13.82 -0.91
CA SER A 213 16.36 -14.62 -2.13
C SER A 213 17.69 -14.28 -2.82
N SER A 214 18.24 -15.25 -3.55
CA SER A 214 19.44 -15.09 -4.39
C SER A 214 19.22 -15.79 -5.73
N TYR A 215 19.61 -15.14 -6.83
CA TYR A 215 19.33 -15.62 -8.19
C TYR A 215 20.61 -15.96 -8.98
N LYS A 216 21.79 -15.87 -8.35
CA LYS A 216 23.09 -16.22 -8.96
C LYS A 216 23.16 -17.65 -9.52
N GLY A 217 22.48 -18.61 -8.89
CA GLY A 217 22.50 -20.02 -9.28
C GLY A 217 21.24 -20.52 -9.98
N GLN A 218 20.13 -19.80 -9.86
CA GLN A 218 18.81 -20.17 -10.39
C GLN A 218 18.12 -18.90 -10.89
N PRO A 219 18.52 -18.38 -12.06
CA PRO A 219 17.91 -17.18 -12.60
C PRO A 219 16.45 -17.44 -12.97
N VAL A 220 15.59 -16.45 -12.71
CA VAL A 220 14.18 -16.48 -13.10
C VAL A 220 14.04 -15.82 -14.47
N ASP A 221 13.11 -16.30 -15.30
CA ASP A 221 12.86 -15.69 -16.60
C ASP A 221 12.33 -14.26 -16.45
N CYS A 222 12.96 -13.33 -17.18
CA CYS A 222 12.60 -11.91 -17.22
C CYS A 222 12.29 -11.42 -18.64
N ALA A 223 12.06 -12.32 -19.61
CA ALA A 223 11.93 -11.99 -21.03
C ALA A 223 10.86 -10.91 -21.33
N GLY A 224 9.86 -10.73 -20.47
CA GLY A 224 8.84 -9.67 -20.58
C GLY A 224 9.33 -8.24 -20.32
N TYR A 225 10.56 -8.04 -19.80
CA TYR A 225 11.08 -6.72 -19.42
C TYR A 225 12.06 -6.15 -20.46
N PRO A 226 12.06 -4.81 -20.67
CA PRO A 226 13.03 -4.15 -21.54
C PRO A 226 14.47 -4.54 -21.20
N TRP A 227 15.33 -4.67 -22.21
CA TRP A 227 16.70 -5.16 -22.03
C TRP A 227 17.51 -4.31 -21.02
N PHE A 228 17.31 -2.99 -20.99
CA PHE A 228 18.01 -2.12 -20.05
C PHE A 228 17.56 -2.36 -18.60
N ALA A 229 16.27 -2.64 -18.38
CA ALA A 229 15.76 -3.02 -17.06
C ALA A 229 16.34 -4.38 -16.63
N ARG A 230 16.44 -5.34 -17.56
CA ARG A 230 17.10 -6.62 -17.31
C ARG A 230 18.60 -6.49 -17.00
N THR A 231 19.27 -5.45 -17.50
CA THR A 231 20.71 -5.26 -17.24
C THR A 231 21.00 -4.59 -15.89
N PHE A 232 20.16 -3.63 -15.46
CA PHE A 232 20.42 -2.84 -14.24
C PHE A 232 19.56 -3.23 -13.03
N MET A 233 18.45 -3.92 -13.25
CA MET A 233 17.48 -4.33 -12.23
C MET A 233 17.19 -5.83 -12.28
N LYS A 234 18.12 -6.65 -12.79
CA LYS A 234 17.88 -8.07 -13.06
C LYS A 234 17.31 -8.82 -11.84
N ALA A 235 18.03 -8.84 -10.73
CA ALA A 235 17.61 -9.54 -9.52
C ALA A 235 16.31 -8.97 -8.92
N HIS A 236 16.13 -7.65 -9.04
CA HIS A 236 14.93 -6.93 -8.64
C HIS A 236 13.68 -7.36 -9.45
N ILE A 237 13.87 -7.74 -10.71
CA ILE A 237 12.83 -8.31 -11.58
C ILE A 237 12.72 -9.84 -11.37
N GLU A 238 13.82 -10.53 -11.08
CA GLU A 238 13.79 -11.98 -10.82
C GLU A 238 12.91 -12.33 -9.61
N ILE A 239 13.00 -11.55 -8.52
CA ILE A 239 12.10 -11.72 -7.36
C ILE A 239 10.66 -11.34 -7.66
N GLU A 240 10.45 -10.39 -8.56
CA GLU A 240 9.12 -10.04 -9.05
C GLU A 240 8.49 -11.21 -9.81
N ASN A 241 9.29 -12.05 -10.50
CA ASN A 241 8.79 -13.18 -11.27
C ASN A 241 8.84 -14.53 -10.54
N ASP A 242 9.54 -14.63 -9.40
CA ASP A 242 9.78 -15.87 -8.66
C ASP A 242 8.48 -16.48 -8.10
N PRO A 243 7.97 -17.59 -8.68
CA PRO A 243 6.74 -18.21 -8.20
C PRO A 243 6.86 -18.70 -6.76
N THR A 244 8.06 -19.08 -6.30
CA THR A 244 8.27 -19.55 -4.93
C THR A 244 7.98 -18.46 -3.89
N VAL A 245 8.26 -17.21 -4.24
CA VAL A 245 7.96 -16.05 -3.38
C VAL A 245 6.46 -15.76 -3.43
N TRP A 246 5.87 -15.68 -4.62
CA TRP A 246 4.47 -15.30 -4.78
C TRP A 246 3.48 -16.37 -4.31
N ASP A 247 3.79 -17.66 -4.46
CA ASP A 247 2.99 -18.76 -3.92
C ASP A 247 2.95 -18.72 -2.39
N LYS A 248 4.08 -18.37 -1.74
CA LYS A 248 4.11 -18.17 -0.28
C LYS A 248 3.28 -16.97 0.14
N ILE A 249 3.30 -15.90 -0.65
CA ILE A 249 2.47 -14.71 -0.40
C ILE A 249 1.00 -15.07 -0.50
N GLU A 250 0.57 -15.71 -1.60
CA GLU A 250 -0.83 -16.13 -1.79
C GLU A 250 -1.27 -17.08 -0.66
N ALA A 251 -0.45 -18.07 -0.31
CA ALA A 251 -0.75 -18.98 0.79
C ALA A 251 -0.90 -18.25 2.13
N LEU A 252 -0.02 -17.29 2.43
CA LEU A 252 -0.09 -16.51 3.65
C LEU A 252 -1.34 -15.62 3.70
N ILE A 253 -1.70 -14.98 2.59
CA ILE A 253 -2.96 -14.21 2.47
C ILE A 253 -4.16 -15.14 2.64
N GLY A 254 -4.11 -16.35 2.07
CA GLY A 254 -5.13 -17.38 2.23
C GLY A 254 -5.43 -17.74 3.68
N THR A 255 -4.42 -17.74 4.56
CA THR A 255 -4.62 -17.99 6.01
C THR A 255 -5.47 -16.92 6.70
N LYS A 256 -5.64 -15.75 6.07
CA LYS A 256 -6.44 -14.64 6.59
C LYS A 256 -7.86 -14.64 6.04
N VAL A 257 -8.21 -15.53 5.11
CA VAL A 257 -9.57 -15.66 4.57
C VAL A 257 -10.44 -16.41 5.57
N VAL A 258 -11.68 -15.95 5.72
CA VAL A 258 -12.73 -16.64 6.48
C VAL A 258 -13.90 -16.73 5.53
N GLU A 259 -14.27 -17.95 5.14
CA GLU A 259 -15.36 -18.18 4.21
C GLU A 259 -16.70 -18.07 4.97
N PRO A 260 -17.72 -17.44 4.35
CA PRO A 260 -19.07 -17.50 4.89
C PRO A 260 -19.55 -18.95 4.90
N ALA A 261 -20.22 -19.34 6.00
CA ALA A 261 -20.82 -20.65 6.18
C ALA A 261 -21.94 -20.93 5.17
#